data_AF-A0A925DM01-F1
#
_entry.id   AF-A0A925DM01-F1
#
_cell.length_a   1.000
_cell.length_b   1.000
_cell.length_c   1.000
_cell.angle_alpha   90.00
_cell.angle_beta   90.00
_cell.angle_gamma   90.00
#
_symmetry.space_group_name_H-M   'P 1'
#
loop_
_entity.id
_entity.type
_entity.pdbx_description
1 polymer ?
#
loop_
_entity_poly.entity_id
_entity_poly.type
_entity_poly.pdbx_seq_one_letter_code
_entity_poly.pdbx_strand_id
1 'polypeptide(L)'
;HAYGGEGALEEMRQQAAETLEFFVDFCHSHHIPSASYLGFGTDAVDELTKLCEEISHEFPNAIFFTSKLIFERDNWLTRMLHNQAALAVQRRLHLEGLQMVILPMKV
;
A
#
# COMPACT_ATOMS: atom_id res chain seq x y z
N HIS A 1 31.23 8.23 -5.15
CA HIS A 1 30.74 6.91 -5.61
C HIS A 1 30.10 6.20 -4.42
N ALA A 2 28.77 6.20 -4.35
CA ALA A 2 28.01 5.71 -3.19
C ALA A 2 27.74 4.19 -3.33
N TYR A 3 28.70 3.38 -2.90
CA TYR A 3 28.68 1.91 -2.99
C TYR A 3 27.78 1.19 -1.96
N GLY A 4 26.76 1.88 -1.41
CA GLY A 4 25.85 1.31 -0.39
C GLY A 4 24.36 1.38 -0.74
N GLY A 5 23.99 2.09 -1.81
CA GLY A 5 22.58 2.31 -2.15
C GLY A 5 21.93 1.16 -2.90
N GLU A 6 22.62 0.60 -3.91
CA GLU A 6 22.03 -0.42 -4.79
C GLU A 6 21.80 -1.76 -4.09
N GLY A 7 22.77 -2.23 -3.28
CA GLY A 7 22.61 -3.48 -2.53
C GLY A 7 21.51 -3.39 -1.45
N ALA A 8 21.45 -2.27 -0.73
CA ALA A 8 20.42 -2.07 0.30
C ALA A 8 19.01 -1.94 -0.29
N LEU A 9 18.88 -1.34 -1.48
CA LEU A 9 17.60 -1.25 -2.18
C LEU A 9 17.13 -2.62 -2.68
N GLU A 10 18.05 -3.44 -3.20
CA GLU A 10 17.72 -4.79 -3.65
C GLU A 10 17.34 -5.71 -2.48
N GLU A 11 18.06 -5.63 -1.36
CA GLU A 11 17.69 -6.34 -0.14
C GLU A 11 16.30 -5.92 0.38
N MET A 12 16.00 -4.62 0.40
CA MET A 12 14.68 -4.10 0.77
C MET A 12 13.60 -4.62 -0.17
N ARG A 13 13.87 -4.65 -1.47
CA ARG A 13 12.94 -5.18 -2.47
C ARG A 13 12.65 -6.64 -2.25
N GLN A 14 13.70 -7.44 -2.03
CA GLN A 14 13.57 -8.87 -1.78
C GLN A 14 12.74 -9.14 -0.53
N GLN A 15 13.03 -8.46 0.58
CA GLN A 15 12.27 -8.61 1.84
C GLN A 15 10.78 -8.22 1.67
N ALA A 16 10.51 -7.13 0.95
CA ALA A 16 9.14 -6.71 0.70
C ALA A 16 8.38 -7.71 -0.19
N ALA A 17 9.06 -8.25 -1.22
CA ALA A 17 8.49 -9.27 -2.10
C ALA A 17 8.16 -10.56 -1.35
N GLU A 18 9.10 -11.07 -0.54
CA GLU A 18 8.89 -12.28 0.29
C GLU A 18 7.73 -12.10 1.27
N THR A 19 7.62 -10.91 1.87
CA THR A 19 6.51 -10.60 2.78
C THR A 19 5.16 -10.60 2.05
N LEU A 20 5.11 -10.03 0.85
CA LEU A 20 3.89 -9.99 0.05
C LEU A 20 3.50 -11.39 -0.46
N GLU A 21 4.48 -12.19 -0.88
CA GLU A 21 4.28 -13.58 -1.32
C GLU A 21 3.68 -14.42 -0.19
N PHE A 22 4.20 -14.30 1.04
CA PHE A 22 3.62 -14.95 2.21
C PHE A 22 2.12 -14.62 2.40
N PHE A 23 1.71 -13.37 2.21
CA PHE A 23 0.29 -13.00 2.34
C PHE A 23 -0.58 -13.54 1.19
N VAL A 24 -0.04 -13.58 -0.03
CA VAL A 24 -0.73 -14.17 -1.18
C VAL A 24 -0.91 -15.67 -0.95
N ASP A 25 0.14 -16.38 -0.54
CA ASP A 25 0.10 -17.80 -0.21
C ASP A 25 -0.89 -18.11 0.90
N PHE A 26 -0.94 -17.26 1.93
CA PHE A 26 -1.92 -17.35 3.00
C PHE A 26 -3.35 -17.25 2.44
N CYS A 27 -3.66 -16.26 1.61
CA CYS A 27 -4.97 -16.12 0.98
C CYS A 27 -5.31 -17.30 0.06
N HIS A 28 -4.35 -17.76 -0.74
CA HIS A 28 -4.52 -18.93 -1.62
C HIS A 28 -4.78 -20.20 -0.84
N SER A 29 -4.13 -20.40 0.32
CA SER A 29 -4.40 -21.53 1.23
C SER A 29 -5.85 -21.55 1.73
N HIS A 30 -6.48 -20.38 1.78
CA HIS A 30 -7.90 -20.20 2.11
C HIS A 30 -8.82 -20.10 0.88
N HIS A 31 -8.32 -20.46 -0.31
CA HIS A 31 -9.05 -20.43 -1.60
C HIS A 31 -9.55 -19.02 -1.97
N ILE A 32 -8.86 -17.99 -1.51
CA ILE A 32 -9.14 -16.59 -1.85
C ILE A 32 -8.20 -16.19 -3.00
N PRO A 33 -8.73 -15.82 -4.18
CA PRO A 33 -7.91 -15.26 -5.26
C PRO A 33 -7.21 -13.99 -4.78
N SER A 34 -5.89 -13.92 -4.91
CA SER A 34 -5.10 -12.81 -4.39
C SER A 34 -3.86 -12.57 -5.26
N ALA A 35 -3.50 -11.30 -5.38
CA ALA A 35 -2.31 -10.82 -6.08
C ALA A 35 -1.69 -9.71 -5.23
N SER A 36 -0.38 -9.53 -5.38
CA SER A 36 0.37 -8.48 -4.71
C SER A 36 1.07 -7.59 -5.75
N TYR A 37 1.16 -6.31 -5.43
CA TYR A 37 1.81 -5.31 -6.26
C TYR A 37 2.79 -4.53 -5.39
N LEU A 38 3.97 -4.26 -5.93
CA LEU A 38 5.06 -3.61 -5.20
C LEU A 38 5.68 -2.53 -6.09
N GLY A 39 5.71 -1.31 -5.57
CA GLY A 39 6.28 -0.13 -6.23
C GLY A 39 7.30 0.56 -5.34
N PHE A 40 8.29 1.21 -5.96
CA PHE A 40 9.34 1.93 -5.27
C PHE A 40 9.51 3.31 -5.90
N GLY A 41 9.33 4.35 -5.08
CA GLY A 41 9.44 5.73 -5.51
C GLY A 41 9.90 6.64 -4.40
N THR A 42 10.32 7.85 -4.77
CA THR A 42 10.67 8.91 -3.82
C THR A 42 9.45 9.54 -3.15
N ASP A 43 8.27 9.41 -3.77
CA ASP A 43 6.97 9.82 -3.23
C ASP A 43 6.04 8.60 -3.14
N ALA A 44 5.75 8.18 -1.90
CA ALA A 44 4.92 7.02 -1.64
C ALA A 44 3.45 7.21 -2.07
N VAL A 45 2.93 8.45 -2.07
CA VAL A 45 1.56 8.73 -2.50
C VAL A 45 1.44 8.59 -4.00
N ASP A 46 2.41 9.15 -4.74
CA ASP A 46 2.45 9.05 -6.20
C ASP A 46 2.62 7.60 -6.66
N GLU A 47 3.54 6.86 -6.03
CA GLU A 47 3.78 5.45 -6.34
C GLU A 47 2.56 4.58 -6.07
N LEU A 48 1.90 4.75 -4.91
CA LEU A 48 0.69 3.99 -4.59
C LEU A 48 -0.47 4.34 -5.54
N THR A 49 -0.57 5.61 -5.96
CA THR A 49 -1.60 6.03 -6.92
C THR A 49 -1.41 5.32 -8.27
N LYS A 50 -0.17 5.25 -8.79
CA LYS A 50 0.14 4.53 -10.03
C LYS A 50 -0.23 3.06 -9.94
N LEU A 51 0.11 2.39 -8.83
CA LEU A 51 -0.26 0.99 -8.62
C LEU A 51 -1.78 0.81 -8.63
N CYS A 52 -2.54 1.69 -7.98
CA CYS A 52 -3.99 1.65 -8.01
C CYS A 52 -4.56 1.88 -9.42
N GLU A 53 -3.98 2.78 -10.22
CA GLU A 53 -4.36 3.00 -11.61
C GLU A 53 -4.10 1.74 -12.46
N GLU A 54 -2.91 1.13 -12.36
CA GLU A 54 -2.56 -0.12 -13.03
C GLU A 54 -3.54 -1.25 -12.68
N ILE A 55 -3.83 -1.43 -11.38
CA ILE A 55 -4.80 -2.41 -10.90
C ILE A 55 -6.20 -2.11 -11.45
N SER A 56 -6.61 -0.85 -11.55
CA SER A 56 -7.93 -0.49 -12.07
C SER A 56 -8.09 -0.79 -13.56
N HIS A 57 -7.00 -0.76 -14.34
CA HIS A 57 -7.02 -1.18 -15.74
C HIS A 57 -7.25 -2.69 -15.88
N GLU A 58 -6.69 -3.48 -14.97
CA GLU A 58 -6.89 -4.93 -14.92
C GLU A 58 -8.25 -5.30 -14.29
N PHE A 59 -8.69 -4.54 -13.29
CA PHE A 59 -9.90 -4.76 -12.50
C PHE A 59 -10.75 -3.48 -12.41
N PRO A 60 -11.57 -3.16 -13.42
CA PRO A 60 -12.32 -1.89 -13.50
C PRO A 60 -13.33 -1.64 -12.37
N ASN A 61 -13.77 -2.70 -11.69
CA ASN A 61 -14.72 -2.62 -10.57
C ASN A 61 -14.04 -2.85 -9.21
N ALA A 62 -12.71 -2.67 -9.13
CA ALA A 62 -11.98 -2.80 -7.88
C ALA A 62 -12.39 -1.71 -6.89
N ILE A 63 -12.50 -2.10 -5.62
CA ILE A 63 -12.67 -1.17 -4.50
C ILE A 63 -11.39 -1.23 -3.67
N PHE A 64 -10.72 -0.10 -3.53
CA PHE A 64 -9.49 -0.01 -2.76
C PHE A 64 -9.80 0.18 -1.27
N PHE A 65 -9.12 -0.58 -0.41
CA PHE A 65 -9.27 -0.46 1.04
C PHE A 65 -7.94 -0.04 1.65
N THR A 66 -8.00 0.84 2.64
CA THR A 66 -6.87 1.10 3.53
C THR A 66 -7.32 1.15 4.97
N SER A 67 -6.44 0.77 5.89
CA SER A 67 -6.72 0.81 7.32
C SER A 67 -6.27 2.12 7.95
N LYS A 68 -7.15 2.74 8.74
CA LYS A 68 -6.80 3.80 9.68
C LYS A 68 -6.75 3.23 11.08
N LEU A 69 -5.54 3.13 11.65
CA LEU A 69 -5.35 2.65 13.02
C LEU A 69 -5.75 3.75 14.01
N ILE A 70 -6.74 3.47 14.87
CA ILE A 70 -7.24 4.38 15.90
C ILE A 70 -6.72 3.90 17.27
N PHE A 71 -5.57 4.44 17.69
CA PHE A 71 -4.93 4.13 18.98
C PHE A 71 -5.46 4.97 20.17
N GLU A 72 -5.58 4.40 21.36
CA GLU A 72 -5.87 5.18 22.59
C GLU A 72 -4.64 5.87 23.19
N ARG A 73 -3.42 5.38 22.93
CA ARG A 73 -2.16 5.96 23.44
C ARG A 73 -1.23 6.37 22.29
N ASP A 74 -0.65 7.55 22.45
CA ASP A 74 -0.01 8.34 21.40
C ASP A 74 1.25 7.70 20.79
N ASN A 75 1.25 7.55 19.46
CA ASN A 75 2.46 7.61 18.64
C ASN A 75 2.18 8.57 17.47
N TRP A 76 2.18 9.87 17.80
CA TRP A 76 1.73 10.97 16.94
C TRP A 76 2.40 10.99 15.55
N LEU A 77 3.67 10.60 15.45
CA LEU A 77 4.44 10.60 14.19
C LEU A 77 3.95 9.55 13.19
N THR A 78 3.79 8.30 13.62
CA THR A 78 3.28 7.19 12.78
C THR A 78 1.82 7.41 12.40
N ARG A 79 1.04 8.03 13.31
CA ARG A 79 -0.33 8.50 13.04
C ARG A 79 -0.38 9.56 11.97
N MET A 80 0.49 10.57 12.01
CA MET A 80 0.48 11.66 11.05
C MET A 80 0.85 11.17 9.65
N LEU A 81 1.84 10.28 9.54
CA LEU A 81 2.29 9.70 8.27
C LEU A 81 1.21 8.82 7.62
N HIS A 82 0.63 7.86 8.35
CA HIS A 82 -0.44 7.02 7.79
C HIS A 82 -1.73 7.81 7.51
N ASN A 83 -2.08 8.81 8.34
CA ASN A 83 -3.31 9.57 8.12
C ASN A 83 -3.22 10.50 6.92
N GLN A 84 -2.13 11.25 6.77
CA GLN A 84 -1.97 12.18 5.65
C GLN A 84 -1.77 11.43 4.33
N ALA A 85 -1.00 10.35 4.32
CA ALA A 85 -0.79 9.54 3.12
C ALA A 85 -2.11 8.89 2.65
N ALA A 86 -2.87 8.25 3.55
CA ALA A 86 -4.14 7.62 3.19
C ALA A 86 -5.17 8.63 2.65
N LEU A 87 -5.27 9.82 3.25
CA LEU A 87 -6.17 10.88 2.77
C LEU A 87 -5.70 11.47 1.44
N ALA A 88 -4.39 11.64 1.24
CA ALA A 88 -3.83 12.14 -0.01
C ALA A 88 -4.10 11.17 -1.17
N VAL A 89 -3.87 9.87 -0.94
CA VAL A 89 -4.16 8.80 -1.91
C VAL A 89 -5.66 8.75 -2.19
N GLN A 90 -6.51 8.77 -1.15
CA GLN A 90 -7.96 8.75 -1.33
C GLN A 90 -8.45 9.91 -2.19
N ARG A 91 -7.93 11.12 -1.95
CA ARG A 91 -8.28 12.30 -2.74
C ARG A 91 -7.88 12.13 -4.20
N ARG A 92 -6.69 11.58 -4.46
CA ARG A 92 -6.18 11.39 -5.82
C ARG A 92 -6.97 10.32 -6.56
N LEU A 93 -7.21 9.17 -5.94
CA LEU A 93 -8.04 8.10 -6.51
C LEU A 93 -9.48 8.56 -6.80
N HIS A 94 -10.09 9.36 -5.91
CA HIS A 94 -11.42 9.92 -6.17
C HIS A 94 -11.45 10.88 -7.37
N LEU A 95 -10.37 11.62 -7.64
CA LEU A 95 -10.28 12.48 -8.83
C LEU A 95 -10.20 11.66 -10.12
N GLU A 96 -9.58 10.48 -10.05
CA GLU A 96 -9.51 9.50 -11.15
C GLU A 96 -10.76 8.61 -11.24
N GLY A 97 -11.79 8.85 -10.42
CA GLY A 97 -13.03 8.07 -10.41
C GLY A 97 -12.93 6.69 -9.75
N LEU A 98 -11.80 6.41 -9.08
CA LEU A 98 -11.55 5.15 -8.39
C LEU A 98 -12.07 5.19 -6.95
N GLN A 99 -12.81 4.14 -6.56
CA GLN A 99 -13.41 4.05 -5.24
C GLN A 99 -12.40 3.58 -4.19
N MET A 100 -12.20 4.38 -3.14
CA MET A 100 -11.36 4.03 -2.01
C MET A 100 -12.06 4.26 -0.67
N VAL A 101 -12.05 3.23 0.17
CA VAL A 101 -12.65 3.21 1.52
C VAL A 101 -11.56 3.14 2.59
N ILE A 102 -11.62 4.05 3.55
CA ILE A 102 -10.75 4.05 4.73
C ILE A 102 -11.49 3.37 5.88
N LEU A 103 -11.03 2.18 6.29
CA LEU A 103 -11.62 1.41 7.37
C LEU A 103 -11.00 1.80 8.72
N PRO A 104 -11.79 2.25 9.72
CA PRO A 104 -11.28 2.51 11.06
C PRO A 104 -11.02 1.19 11.79
N MET A 105 -9.75 0.88 12.04
CA MET A 105 -9.32 -0.28 12.80
C MET A 105 -8.98 0.17 14.22
N LYS A 106 -9.68 -0.36 15.22
CA LYS A 106 -9.28 -0.21 16.63
C LYS A 106 -8.29 -1.33 16.95
N VAL A 107 -7.12 -0.95 17.42
CA VAL A 107 -6.07 -1.83 17.96
C VAL A 107 -5.76 -1.39 19.38
#